data_AF-A0A433DB87-F1
#
_entry.id   AF-A0A433DB87-F1
#
_cell.length_a   1.000
_cell.length_b   1.000
_cell.length_c   1.000
_cell.angle_alpha   90.00
_cell.angle_beta   90.00
_cell.angle_gamma   90.00
#
_symmetry.space_group_name_H-M   'P 1'
#
loop_
_entity.id
_entity.type
_entity.pdbx_description
1 polymer ?
#
loop_
_entity_poly.entity_id
_entity_poly.type
_entity_poly.pdbx_seq_one_letter_code
_entity_poly.pdbx_strand_id
1 'polypeptide(L)'
;MRDTHNAQGQNHRSMTARLWRQGAPPPGYTQWDFGTLLKHSQNPTECNIAGLPAFQVQIPTREIFWDPPILAGVPIHHGYNAVVPPTVVVNNINIDLYEVQQEVLNTQLNY
;
A
#
# COMPACT_ATOMS: atom_id res chain seq x y z
N MET A 1 15.01 27.44 11.37
CA MET A 1 16.00 26.62 10.64
C MET A 1 15.32 25.28 10.36
N ARG A 2 15.15 24.89 9.09
CA ARG A 2 14.44 23.67 8.68
C ARG A 2 15.47 22.55 8.58
N ASP A 3 15.56 21.69 9.58
CA ASP A 3 16.31 20.44 9.42
C ASP A 3 15.41 19.44 8.70
N THR A 4 15.39 19.57 7.38
CA THR A 4 14.69 18.67 6.47
C THR A 4 15.38 17.33 6.31
N HIS A 5 16.57 17.10 6.88
CA HIS A 5 17.40 15.93 6.59
C HIS A 5 17.53 15.01 7.80
N ASN A 6 17.37 13.70 7.62
CA ASN A 6 17.92 12.73 8.57
C ASN A 6 19.46 12.77 8.50
N ALA A 7 20.16 12.11 9.43
CA ALA A 7 21.64 12.12 9.51
C ALA A 7 22.36 11.61 8.24
N GLN A 8 21.62 11.13 7.24
CA GLN A 8 22.08 10.62 5.95
C GLN A 8 21.73 11.56 4.78
N GLY A 9 21.16 12.74 5.03
CA GLY A 9 20.78 13.71 4.00
C GLY A 9 19.40 13.46 3.37
N GLN A 10 18.65 12.45 3.79
CA GLN A 10 17.35 12.14 3.19
C GLN A 10 16.29 13.09 3.73
N ASN A 11 15.48 13.62 2.82
CA ASN A 11 14.40 14.52 3.19
C ASN A 11 13.37 13.80 4.08
N HIS A 12 12.98 14.41 5.19
CA HIS A 12 11.80 13.98 5.94
C HIS A 12 10.56 14.12 5.05
N ARG A 13 9.77 13.05 4.95
CA ARG A 13 8.62 12.98 4.03
C ARG A 13 7.40 12.43 4.74
N SER A 14 6.25 12.93 4.33
CA SER A 14 4.97 12.29 4.54
C SER A 14 4.46 11.85 3.16
N MET A 15 3.95 10.62 3.08
CA MET A 15 3.51 9.95 1.86
C MET A 15 2.12 9.35 2.10
N THR A 16 1.37 9.19 1.01
CA THR A 16 0.04 8.56 1.05
C THR A 16 0.01 7.43 0.03
N ALA A 17 -0.33 6.22 0.48
CA ALA A 17 -0.59 5.05 -0.37
C ALA A 17 -2.10 4.83 -0.50
N ARG A 18 -2.55 4.40 -1.68
CA ARG A 18 -3.94 4.02 -1.95
C ARG A 18 -3.99 2.67 -2.66
N LEU A 19 -4.71 1.73 -2.08
CA LEU A 19 -5.03 0.44 -2.71
C LEU A 19 -6.45 0.49 -3.23
N TRP A 20 -6.59 0.47 -4.55
CA TRP A 20 -7.88 0.38 -5.23
C TRP A 20 -8.28 -1.08 -5.39
N ARG A 21 -9.52 -1.41 -5.05
CA ARG A 21 -10.07 -2.77 -5.13
C ARG A 21 -11.27 -2.81 -6.04
N GLN A 22 -11.27 -3.74 -6.99
CA GLN A 22 -12.43 -3.96 -7.85
C GLN A 22 -13.61 -4.47 -7.00
N GLY A 23 -14.80 -3.93 -7.26
CA GLY A 23 -16.01 -4.30 -6.50
C GLY A 23 -16.07 -3.77 -5.06
N ALA A 24 -15.08 -2.99 -4.59
CA ALA A 24 -15.16 -2.33 -3.30
C ALA A 24 -16.21 -1.21 -3.31
N PRO A 25 -16.98 -1.03 -2.21
CA PRO A 25 -17.94 0.06 -2.12
C PRO A 25 -17.23 1.42 -2.17
N PRO A 26 -17.93 2.50 -2.58
CA PRO A 26 -17.38 3.86 -2.54
C PRO A 26 -16.74 4.16 -1.17
N PRO A 27 -15.50 4.67 -1.12
CA PRO A 27 -14.78 5.34 -2.21
C PRO A 27 -13.98 4.41 -3.16
N GLY A 28 -14.02 3.08 -2.96
CA GLY A 28 -13.36 2.10 -3.83
C GLY A 28 -11.88 1.86 -3.54
N TYR A 29 -11.35 2.47 -2.47
CA TYR A 29 -9.96 2.30 -2.04
C TYR A 29 -9.80 2.29 -0.53
N THR A 30 -8.70 1.67 -0.08
CA THR A 30 -8.14 1.83 1.27
C THR A 30 -6.91 2.74 1.18
N GLN A 31 -6.70 3.60 2.17
CA GLN A 31 -5.61 4.57 2.18
C GLN A 31 -4.77 4.46 3.45
N TRP A 32 -3.46 4.65 3.31
CA TRP A 32 -2.51 4.74 4.43
C TRP A 32 -1.68 6.01 4.27
N ASP A 33 -1.58 6.79 5.35
CA ASP A 33 -0.59 7.85 5.47
C ASP A 33 0.62 7.27 6.22
N PHE A 34 1.80 7.39 5.62
CA PHE A 34 3.06 6.84 6.12
C PHE A 34 4.20 7.83 5.81
N GLY A 35 5.41 7.51 6.22
CA GLY A 35 6.54 8.43 6.06
C GLY A 35 7.28 8.64 7.36
N THR A 36 8.47 9.24 7.32
CA THR A 36 9.19 9.62 8.55
C THR A 36 8.46 10.70 9.35
N LEU A 37 7.52 11.43 8.74
CA LEU A 37 6.68 12.44 9.41
C LEU A 37 5.18 12.19 9.24
N LEU A 38 4.41 12.57 10.26
CA LEU A 38 2.95 12.64 10.19
C LEU A 38 2.52 13.66 9.14
N LYS A 39 1.43 13.34 8.44
CA LYS A 39 0.87 14.21 7.41
C LYS A 39 0.47 15.57 7.99
N HIS A 40 0.86 16.64 7.30
CA HIS A 40 0.64 18.03 7.73
C HIS A 40 1.24 18.38 9.10
N SER A 41 2.25 17.65 9.56
CA SER A 41 2.92 17.86 10.85
C SER A 41 4.44 17.65 10.73
N GLN A 42 5.18 18.09 11.75
CA GLN A 42 6.61 17.80 11.93
C GLN A 42 6.84 16.68 12.96
N ASN A 43 5.77 16.08 13.47
CA ASN A 43 5.88 14.97 14.39
C ASN A 43 6.38 13.72 13.64
N PRO A 44 7.40 13.03 14.18
CA PRO A 44 7.91 11.82 13.57
C PRO A 44 6.88 10.69 13.62
N THR A 45 6.99 9.74 12.70
CA THR A 45 6.29 8.45 12.79
C THR A 45 7.29 7.32 13.03
N GLU A 46 6.75 6.14 13.33
CA GLU A 46 7.54 4.92 13.46
C GLU A 46 7.88 4.27 12.12
N CYS A 47 7.50 4.83 10.96
CA CYS A 47 7.85 4.30 9.63
C CYS A 47 9.34 4.55 9.30
N ASN A 48 10.23 3.88 10.02
CA ASN A 48 11.67 4.08 9.99
C ASN A 48 12.47 2.78 9.82
N ILE A 49 11.80 1.62 9.83
CA ILE A 49 12.37 0.31 9.59
C ILE A 49 11.34 -0.61 8.93
N ALA A 50 11.82 -1.54 8.11
CA ALA A 50 11.00 -2.59 7.50
C ALA A 50 10.48 -3.58 8.55
N GLY A 51 9.37 -4.24 8.24
CA GLY A 51 8.76 -5.30 9.05
C GLY A 51 7.82 -4.82 10.14
N LEU A 52 7.58 -3.52 10.27
CA LEU A 52 6.68 -2.99 11.30
C LEU A 52 5.21 -3.28 10.97
N PRO A 53 4.46 -3.99 11.84
CA PRO A 53 3.09 -4.40 11.54
C PRO A 53 2.13 -3.23 11.23
N ALA A 54 2.33 -2.07 11.86
CA ALA A 54 1.52 -0.88 11.63
C ALA A 54 1.67 -0.30 10.20
N PHE A 55 2.75 -0.66 9.50
CA PHE A 55 3.08 -0.18 8.16
C PHE A 55 3.08 -1.30 7.11
N GLN A 56 2.45 -2.44 7.43
CA GLN A 56 2.23 -3.53 6.48
C GLN A 56 0.81 -3.50 5.92
N VAL A 57 0.72 -3.53 4.59
CA VAL A 57 -0.53 -3.74 3.87
C VAL A 57 -0.62 -5.20 3.47
N GLN A 58 -1.56 -5.92 4.08
CA GLN A 58 -1.83 -7.32 3.74
C GLN A 58 -2.94 -7.39 2.69
N ILE A 59 -2.61 -7.95 1.53
CA ILE A 59 -3.54 -8.19 0.44
C ILE A 59 -3.75 -9.70 0.34
N PRO A 60 -4.97 -10.21 0.60
CA PRO A 60 -5.27 -11.62 0.36
C PRO A 60 -5.00 -11.98 -1.10
N THR A 61 -4.26 -13.05 -1.35
CA THR A 61 -3.87 -13.46 -2.71
C THR A 61 -5.07 -13.66 -3.64
N ARG A 62 -6.21 -14.10 -3.09
CA ARG A 62 -7.47 -14.22 -3.84
C ARG A 62 -7.92 -12.91 -4.48
N GLU A 63 -7.64 -11.76 -3.86
CA GLU A 63 -8.03 -10.46 -4.39
C GLU A 63 -7.20 -10.07 -5.62
N ILE A 64 -6.04 -10.68 -5.82
CA ILE A 64 -5.19 -10.48 -7.01
C ILE A 64 -5.79 -11.23 -8.21
N PHE A 65 -6.39 -12.39 -7.97
CA PHE A 65 -7.04 -13.22 -8.97
C PHE A 65 -8.55 -12.93 -9.05
N TRP A 66 -8.92 -11.67 -8.83
CA TRP A 66 -10.31 -11.24 -8.92
C TRP A 66 -10.80 -11.30 -10.37
N ASP A 67 -11.57 -12.33 -10.71
CA ASP A 67 -12.16 -12.55 -12.04
C ASP A 67 -13.63 -12.99 -11.91
N PRO A 68 -14.58 -12.05 -11.80
CA PRO A 68 -15.98 -12.38 -11.61
C PRO A 68 -16.61 -12.90 -12.91
N PRO A 69 -17.52 -13.89 -12.85
CA PRO A 69 -18.21 -14.38 -14.05
C PRO A 69 -19.09 -13.29 -14.67
N ILE A 70 -19.21 -13.35 -15.99
CA ILE A 70 -20.07 -12.47 -16.78
C ILE A 70 -21.39 -13.20 -17.04
N LEU A 71 -22.52 -12.62 -16.58
CA LEU A 71 -23.85 -13.14 -16.82
C LEU A 71 -24.66 -12.12 -17.65
N ALA A 72 -25.17 -12.56 -18.81
CA ALA A 72 -25.91 -11.71 -19.75
C ALA A 72 -25.18 -10.40 -20.13
N GLY A 73 -23.85 -10.44 -20.23
CA GLY A 73 -23.02 -9.28 -20.58
C GLY A 73 -22.67 -8.35 -19.40
N VAL A 74 -23.10 -8.67 -18.18
CA VAL A 74 -22.80 -7.88 -16.97
C VAL A 74 -21.95 -8.73 -16.00
N PRO A 75 -20.78 -8.24 -15.55
CA PRO A 75 -20.02 -8.95 -14.53
C PRO A 75 -20.72 -8.92 -13.17
N ILE A 76 -20.74 -10.07 -12.48
CA ILE A 76 -21.34 -10.18 -11.15
C ILE A 76 -20.30 -9.79 -10.10
N HIS A 77 -20.23 -8.50 -9.76
CA HIS A 77 -19.29 -7.99 -8.76
C HIS A 77 -19.75 -8.24 -7.31
N HIS A 78 -21.05 -8.06 -7.06
CA HIS A 78 -21.60 -8.12 -5.70
C HIS A 78 -21.75 -9.55 -5.22
N GLY A 79 -21.16 -9.85 -4.06
CA GLY A 79 -21.19 -11.17 -3.45
C GLY A 79 -20.27 -12.20 -4.13
N TYR A 80 -19.49 -11.79 -5.13
CA TYR A 80 -18.47 -12.65 -5.71
C TYR A 80 -17.32 -12.86 -4.72
N ASN A 81 -16.97 -14.12 -4.50
CA ASN A 81 -15.83 -14.51 -3.69
C ASN A 81 -14.72 -14.98 -4.63
N ALA A 82 -13.66 -14.17 -4.75
CA ALA A 82 -12.51 -14.55 -5.56
C ALA A 82 -11.83 -15.82 -5.03
N VAL A 83 -11.31 -16.62 -5.96
CA VAL A 83 -10.70 -17.93 -5.71
C VAL A 83 -9.23 -17.89 -6.12
N VAL A 84 -8.36 -18.46 -5.28
CA VAL A 84 -6.94 -18.59 -5.59
C VAL A 84 -6.75 -19.79 -6.52
N PRO A 85 -5.99 -19.67 -7.63
CA PRO A 85 -5.60 -20.81 -8.44
C PRO A 85 -4.90 -21.89 -7.60
N PRO A 86 -5.15 -23.20 -7.81
CA PRO A 86 -4.60 -24.27 -6.96
C PRO A 86 -3.08 -24.32 -6.86
N THR A 87 -2.37 -23.78 -7.85
CA THR A 87 -0.91 -23.73 -7.90
C THR A 87 -0.31 -22.61 -7.05
N VAL A 88 -1.12 -21.64 -6.60
CA VAL A 88 -0.67 -20.50 -5.80
C VAL A 88 -0.89 -20.81 -4.32
N VAL A 89 0.20 -21.02 -3.59
CA VAL A 89 0.19 -21.43 -2.18
C VAL A 89 0.34 -20.28 -1.20
N VAL A 90 0.60 -19.06 -1.68
CA VAL A 90 0.76 -17.88 -0.85
C VAL A 90 -0.60 -17.35 -0.45
N ASN A 91 -0.88 -17.20 0.84
CA ASN A 91 -2.18 -16.73 1.33
C ASN A 91 -2.36 -15.21 1.19
N ASN A 92 -1.33 -14.45 1.53
CA ASN A 92 -1.33 -12.99 1.50
C ASN A 92 -0.04 -12.47 0.84
N ILE A 93 -0.16 -11.39 0.09
CA ILE A 93 0.96 -10.53 -0.29
C ILE A 93 1.05 -9.41 0.75
N ASN A 94 2.26 -9.21 1.28
CA ASN A 94 2.54 -8.13 2.21
C ASN A 94 3.32 -7.04 1.48
N ILE A 95 2.77 -5.82 1.48
CA ILE A 95 3.48 -4.63 1.02
C ILE A 95 3.97 -3.89 2.25
N ASP A 96 5.27 -3.64 2.32
CA ASP A 96 5.88 -2.85 3.38
C ASP A 96 5.96 -1.37 2.96
N LEU A 97 5.25 -0.49 3.67
CA LEU A 97 5.23 0.93 3.35
C LEU A 97 6.59 1.61 3.61
N TYR A 98 7.44 1.07 4.48
CA TYR A 98 8.80 1.56 4.64
C TYR A 98 9.65 1.24 3.40
N GLU A 99 9.53 0.04 2.84
CA GLU A 99 10.24 -0.31 1.60
C GLU A 99 9.77 0.57 0.42
N VAL A 100 8.46 0.81 0.31
CA VAL A 100 7.91 1.78 -0.65
C VAL A 100 8.47 3.18 -0.43
N GLN A 101 8.61 3.62 0.82
CA GLN A 101 9.25 4.90 1.14
C GLN A 101 10.69 4.96 0.61
N GLN A 102 11.49 3.91 0.85
CA GLN A 102 12.88 3.88 0.40
C GLN A 102 12.99 3.96 -1.12
N GLU A 103 12.13 3.25 -1.85
CA GLU A 103 12.10 3.29 -3.32
C GLU A 103 11.78 4.70 -3.84
N VAL A 104 10.79 5.37 -3.24
CA VAL A 104 10.44 6.76 -3.58
C VAL A 104 11.58 7.73 -3.25
N LEU A 105 12.28 7.54 -2.14
CA LEU A 105 13.42 8.38 -1.78
C LEU A 105 14.61 8.16 -2.73
N ASN A 106 14.90 6.92 -3.09
CA ASN A 106 15.97 6.57 -4.03
C ASN A 106 15.73 7.18 -5.42
N THR A 107 14.51 7.12 -5.92
CA THR A 107 14.15 7.71 -7.21
C THR A 107 14.22 9.24 -7.22
N GLN A 108 13.96 9.90 -6.10
CA GLN A 108 14.08 11.36 -5.98
C GLN A 108 15.53 11.86 -5.83
N LEU A 109 16.44 11.04 -5.32
CA LEU A 109 17.86 11.38 -5.18
C LEU A 109 18.64 11.20 -6.48
N ASN A 110 18.08 10.47 -7.45
CA ASN A 110 18.70 10.18 -8.74
C ASN A 110 18.30 11.18 -9.86
N TYR A 111 17.77 12.35 -9.48
CA TYR A 111 17.48 13.50 -10.33
C TYR A 111 18.29 14.72 -9.86
#